data_AF-A0AAN8FGV9-F1
#
_entry.id   AF-A0AAN8FGV9-F1
#
_cell.length_a   1.000
_cell.length_b   1.000
_cell.length_c   1.000
_cell.angle_alpha   90.00
_cell.angle_beta   90.00
_cell.angle_gamma   90.00
#
_symmetry.space_group_name_H-M   'P 1'
#
loop_
_entity.id
_entity.type
_entity.pdbx_description
1 polymer ?
#
loop_
_entity_poly.entity_id
_entity_poly.type
_entity_poly.pdbx_seq_one_letter_code
_entity_poly.pdbx_strand_id
1 'polypeptide(L)'
;MYVDNLVLTVDTVDEAIQYYQRSKQMFQDLNMNLREFASNDISLMQCMKKRTDCGSVPARKRKEWLENGTEHDTYATSLIPVVKENLQKLDRYLVAIEGELAKAEKSYQVERIFWADFAQVIKQTNSEEKEREEAKMEVLTDDEYLDRLIDETCEEEVASSMEEPEPSVPSQPWELQKLKKTLEDLEDAAVRLPQRRIAYVSPSKDCDVECTFCNSISHYSDSCPRIKDGDERYRFVKKRGLCQYCLGSCNPYFACSREKNDCFYCGIMRKKESLRFLIPKDGGHHRALCNIPNAKNLILERIREVKREMEEVSGEAAGGSVAKRD
;
A
#
# COMPACT_ATOMS: atom_id res chain seq x y z
N MET A 1 40.45 3.81 -9.51
CA MET A 1 40.29 3.00 -8.29
C MET A 1 39.36 3.74 -7.35
N TYR A 2 38.23 3.14 -6.98
CA TYR A 2 37.52 3.56 -5.77
C TYR A 2 38.33 3.04 -4.58
N VAL A 3 38.44 3.83 -3.53
CA VAL A 3 39.44 3.67 -2.46
C VAL A 3 39.43 2.28 -1.80
N ASP A 4 38.31 1.55 -1.88
CA ASP A 4 38.13 0.24 -1.23
C ASP A 4 37.85 -0.94 -2.18
N ASN A 5 37.84 -0.74 -3.50
CA ASN A 5 37.44 -1.78 -4.47
C ASN A 5 38.58 -2.12 -5.44
N LEU A 6 39.01 -3.39 -5.42
CA LEU A 6 39.92 -3.97 -6.42
C LEU A 6 39.10 -4.68 -7.50
N VAL A 7 39.19 -4.21 -8.74
CA VAL A 7 38.54 -4.84 -9.90
C VAL A 7 39.61 -5.51 -10.75
N LEU A 8 39.46 -6.81 -10.99
CA LEU A 8 40.36 -7.61 -11.82
C LEU A 8 39.58 -8.14 -13.03
N THR A 9 40.18 -8.03 -14.21
CA THR A 9 39.64 -8.56 -15.47
C THR A 9 40.51 -9.73 -15.92
N VAL A 10 39.87 -10.81 -16.35
CA VAL A 10 40.50 -12.08 -16.73
C VAL A 10 39.70 -12.70 -17.87
N ASP A 11 40.39 -13.38 -18.79
CA ASP A 11 39.77 -13.92 -20.00
C ASP A 11 39.24 -15.34 -19.80
N THR A 12 39.75 -16.05 -18.80
CA THR A 12 39.36 -17.43 -18.51
C THR A 12 39.00 -17.66 -17.03
N VAL A 13 38.13 -18.64 -16.77
CA VAL A 13 37.70 -19.01 -15.41
C VAL A 13 38.87 -19.55 -14.58
N ASP A 14 39.78 -20.32 -15.19
CA ASP A 14 40.91 -20.89 -14.48
C ASP A 14 41.91 -19.82 -14.02
N GLU A 15 42.18 -18.83 -14.87
CA GLU A 15 42.97 -17.66 -14.48
C GLU A 15 42.27 -16.89 -13.35
N ALA A 16 40.96 -16.69 -13.46
CA ALA A 16 40.18 -16.03 -12.41
C ALA A 16 40.32 -16.71 -11.03
N ILE A 17 40.32 -18.05 -11.01
CA ILE A 17 40.53 -18.84 -9.79
C ILE A 17 41.95 -18.62 -9.24
N GLN A 18 42.97 -18.63 -10.11
CA GLN A 18 44.35 -18.40 -9.70
C GLN A 18 44.55 -16.99 -9.14
N TYR A 19 44.00 -15.97 -9.81
CA TYR A 19 44.03 -14.58 -9.34
C TYR A 19 43.33 -14.45 -7.99
N TYR A 20 42.16 -15.05 -7.83
CA TYR A 20 41.45 -15.09 -6.56
C TYR A 20 42.33 -15.65 -5.43
N GLN A 21 42.95 -16.81 -5.65
CA GLN A 21 43.81 -17.47 -4.66
C GLN A 21 45.03 -16.61 -4.32
N ARG A 22 45.67 -16.05 -5.33
CA ARG A 22 46.86 -15.21 -5.17
C ARG A 22 46.54 -13.91 -4.44
N SER A 23 45.47 -13.22 -4.82
CA SER A 23 45.00 -12.02 -4.12
C SER A 23 44.64 -12.34 -2.67
N LYS A 24 43.95 -13.46 -2.41
CA LYS A 24 43.63 -13.87 -1.03
C LYS A 24 44.89 -14.09 -0.20
N GLN A 25 45.90 -14.76 -0.74
CA GLN A 25 47.18 -14.95 -0.06
C GLN A 25 47.88 -13.62 0.23
N MET A 26 47.95 -12.72 -0.77
CA MET A 26 48.58 -11.41 -0.60
C MET A 26 47.93 -10.57 0.50
N PHE A 27 46.59 -10.53 0.55
CA PHE A 27 45.88 -9.79 1.60
C PHE A 27 46.06 -10.44 2.98
N GLN A 28 46.16 -11.77 3.05
CA GLN A 28 46.50 -12.47 4.30
C GLN A 28 47.92 -12.13 4.78
N ASP A 29 48.90 -12.11 3.86
CA ASP A 29 50.29 -11.76 4.18
C ASP A 29 50.41 -10.31 4.66
N LEU A 30 49.55 -9.42 4.17
CA LEU A 30 49.44 -8.02 4.59
C LEU A 30 48.57 -7.82 5.84
N ASN A 31 48.07 -8.90 6.45
CA ASN A 31 47.15 -8.87 7.59
C ASN A 31 45.89 -8.01 7.35
N MET A 32 45.38 -8.02 6.12
CA MET A 32 44.18 -7.31 5.68
C MET A 32 43.02 -8.28 5.42
N ASN A 33 41.80 -7.86 5.75
CA ASN A 33 40.60 -8.68 5.56
C ASN A 33 39.88 -8.34 4.25
N LEU A 34 39.81 -9.31 3.34
CA LEU A 34 38.94 -9.25 2.16
C LEU A 34 37.49 -9.60 2.57
N ARG A 35 36.59 -8.62 2.48
CA ARG A 35 35.21 -8.76 2.95
C ARG A 35 34.33 -9.58 2.01
N GLU A 36 34.44 -9.35 0.70
CA GLU A 36 33.59 -10.00 -0.31
C GLU A 36 34.31 -10.11 -1.66
N PHE A 37 33.99 -11.18 -2.40
CA PHE A 37 34.34 -11.32 -3.82
C PHE A 37 33.06 -11.50 -4.63
N ALA A 38 32.95 -10.73 -5.70
CA ALA A 38 31.86 -10.82 -6.66
C ALA A 38 32.43 -11.01 -8.07
N SER A 39 31.79 -11.89 -8.85
CA SER A 39 32.07 -12.07 -10.26
C SER A 39 30.76 -12.11 -11.04
N ASN A 40 30.82 -11.68 -12.30
CA ASN A 40 29.73 -11.82 -13.27
C ASN A 40 29.59 -13.27 -13.78
N ASP A 41 30.60 -14.12 -13.59
CA ASP A 41 30.56 -15.53 -13.98
C ASP A 41 30.05 -16.43 -12.84
N ILE A 42 28.92 -17.11 -13.09
CA ILE A 42 28.24 -17.96 -12.10
C ILE A 42 29.06 -19.22 -11.78
N SER A 43 29.77 -19.77 -12.77
CA SER A 43 30.57 -20.99 -12.62
C SER A 43 31.77 -20.72 -11.70
N LEU A 44 32.41 -19.56 -11.86
CA LEU A 44 33.47 -19.10 -10.96
C LEU A 44 32.96 -18.95 -9.53
N MET A 45 31.81 -18.28 -9.34
CA MET A 45 31.21 -18.10 -8.00
C MET A 45 30.87 -19.43 -7.32
N GLN A 46 30.43 -20.44 -8.07
CA GLN A 46 30.17 -21.78 -7.54
C GLN A 46 31.47 -22.52 -7.16
N CYS A 47 32.51 -22.42 -7.98
CA CYS A 47 33.83 -23.00 -7.69
C CYS A 47 34.47 -22.37 -6.44
N MET A 48 34.32 -21.06 -6.26
CA MET A 48 34.82 -20.33 -5.09
C MET A 48 34.08 -20.73 -3.81
N LYS A 49 32.74 -20.81 -3.83
CA LYS A 49 31.93 -21.24 -2.68
C LYS A 49 32.29 -22.64 -2.15
N LYS A 50 32.72 -23.55 -3.02
CA LYS A 50 33.19 -24.90 -2.61
C LYS A 50 34.54 -24.88 -1.91
N ARG A 51 35.37 -23.85 -2.12
CA ARG A 51 36.77 -23.79 -1.65
C ARG A 51 37.00 -22.82 -0.50
N THR A 52 36.05 -21.94 -0.19
CA THR A 52 36.24 -20.95 0.86
C THR A 52 35.08 -20.91 1.83
N ASP A 53 35.41 -21.08 3.11
CA ASP A 53 34.59 -20.64 4.22
C ASP A 53 34.16 -19.20 3.93
N CYS A 54 32.86 -19.04 3.72
CA CYS A 54 32.18 -17.83 3.36
C CYS A 54 32.24 -16.80 4.50
N GLY A 55 33.41 -16.23 4.80
CA GLY A 55 33.59 -15.14 5.78
C GLY A 55 33.13 -15.46 7.21
N SER A 56 32.57 -16.63 7.46
CA SER A 56 32.09 -17.07 8.75
C SER A 56 33.29 -17.61 9.51
N VAL A 57 33.84 -16.78 10.39
CA VAL A 57 34.81 -17.18 11.40
C VAL A 57 34.31 -18.48 12.05
N PRO A 58 35.06 -19.59 12.00
CA PRO A 58 34.64 -20.85 12.60
C PRO A 58 34.26 -20.64 14.07
N ALA A 59 33.20 -21.30 14.54
CA ALA A 59 32.69 -21.12 15.90
C ALA A 59 33.77 -21.30 16.98
N ARG A 60 34.72 -22.20 16.74
CA ARG A 60 35.91 -22.42 17.58
C ARG A 60 36.82 -21.18 17.66
N LYS A 61 37.11 -20.54 16.53
CA LYS A 61 37.90 -19.29 16.50
C LYS A 61 37.17 -18.15 17.21
N ARG A 62 35.84 -18.02 17.05
CA ARG A 62 35.04 -17.03 17.79
C ARG A 62 35.14 -17.22 19.31
N LYS A 63 35.20 -18.47 19.76
CA LYS A 63 35.33 -18.80 21.19
C LYS A 63 36.75 -18.50 21.71
N GLU A 64 37.78 -18.89 20.97
CA GLU A 64 39.17 -18.51 21.28
C GLU A 64 39.37 -16.99 21.31
N TRP A 65 38.68 -16.24 20.44
CA TRP A 65 38.73 -14.77 20.41
C TRP A 65 38.08 -14.13 21.65
N LEU A 66 36.97 -14.69 22.11
CA LEU A 66 36.31 -14.26 23.35
C LEU A 66 37.14 -14.59 24.60
N GLU A 67 37.88 -15.70 24.57
CA GLU A 67 38.67 -16.18 25.71
C GLU A 67 40.04 -15.51 25.82
N ASN A 68 40.69 -15.17 24.69
CA ASN A 68 42.07 -14.66 24.70
C ASN A 68 42.20 -13.14 24.83
N GLY A 69 41.10 -12.38 24.83
CA GLY A 69 41.08 -10.94 25.12
C GLY A 69 42.03 -10.08 24.25
N THR A 70 42.48 -10.60 23.11
CA THR A 70 43.38 -9.87 22.22
C THR A 70 42.60 -8.78 21.50
N GLU A 71 43.18 -7.58 21.38
CA GLU A 71 42.60 -6.36 20.79
C GLU A 71 42.35 -6.49 19.28
N HIS A 72 41.63 -7.51 18.86
CA HIS A 72 41.22 -7.67 17.47
C HIS A 72 39.90 -6.95 17.25
N ASP A 73 40.10 -5.65 17.05
CA ASP A 73 39.29 -4.66 16.35
C ASP A 73 39.23 -3.38 17.21
N THR A 74 40.40 -2.74 17.39
CA THR A 74 40.53 -1.42 18.03
C THR A 74 39.51 -0.42 17.49
N TYR A 75 39.14 -0.56 16.20
CA TYR A 75 38.06 0.19 15.59
C TYR A 75 36.68 -0.17 16.16
N ALA A 76 36.29 -1.46 16.23
CA ALA A 76 35.03 -1.86 16.85
C ALA A 76 34.94 -1.46 18.33
N THR A 77 36.01 -1.62 19.12
CA THR A 77 36.05 -1.21 20.53
C THR A 77 35.94 0.32 20.67
N SER A 78 36.57 1.09 19.76
CA SER A 78 36.44 2.55 19.72
C SER A 78 35.04 3.03 19.31
N LEU A 79 34.26 2.21 18.60
CA LEU A 79 32.89 2.52 18.21
C LEU A 79 31.87 2.25 19.31
N ILE A 80 32.18 1.39 20.29
CA ILE A 80 31.26 1.06 21.39
C ILE A 80 30.78 2.31 22.15
N PRO A 81 31.65 3.26 22.57
CA PRO A 81 31.23 4.51 23.20
C PRO A 81 30.32 5.36 22.31
N VAL A 82 30.62 5.44 21.00
CA VAL A 82 29.84 6.23 20.02
C VAL A 82 28.45 5.62 19.84
N VAL A 83 28.37 4.29 19.70
CA VAL A 83 27.10 3.56 19.61
C VAL A 83 26.29 3.75 20.89
N LYS A 84 26.93 3.66 22.06
CA LYS A 84 26.28 3.88 23.36
C LYS A 84 25.72 5.30 23.48
N GLU A 85 26.45 6.32 23.06
CA GLU A 85 25.99 7.72 23.06
C GLU A 85 24.79 7.90 22.10
N ASN A 86 24.83 7.29 20.93
CA ASN A 86 23.73 7.36 19.96
C ASN A 86 22.46 6.64 20.48
N LEU A 87 22.61 5.49 21.15
CA LEU A 87 21.49 4.81 21.80
C LEU A 87 20.87 5.70 22.89
N GLN A 88 21.69 6.36 23.71
CA GLN A 88 21.20 7.32 24.71
C GLN A 88 20.49 8.54 24.09
N LYS A 89 20.95 9.02 22.92
CA LYS A 89 20.25 10.07 22.16
C LYS A 89 18.89 9.59 21.69
N LEU A 90 18.80 8.37 21.16
CA LEU A 90 17.55 7.76 20.72
C LEU A 90 16.57 7.60 21.88
N ASP A 91 17.03 7.15 23.06
CA ASP A 91 16.18 7.05 24.25
C ASP A 91 15.60 8.42 24.64
N ARG A 92 16.40 9.49 24.59
CA ARG A 92 15.90 10.85 24.84
C ARG A 92 14.86 11.30 23.81
N TYR A 93 15.04 10.96 22.55
CA TYR A 93 14.06 11.29 21.51
C TYR A 93 12.77 10.50 21.69
N LEU A 94 12.83 9.22 22.08
CA LEU A 94 11.65 8.42 22.37
C LEU A 94 10.83 9.04 23.51
N VAL A 95 11.48 9.40 24.63
CA VAL A 95 10.81 10.07 25.75
C VAL A 95 10.18 11.41 25.33
N ALA A 96 10.86 12.19 24.48
CA ALA A 96 10.31 13.45 23.96
C ALA A 96 9.06 13.21 23.09
N ILE A 97 9.10 12.22 22.19
CA ILE A 97 7.97 11.85 21.34
C ILE A 97 6.78 11.36 22.18
N GLU A 98 7.03 10.51 23.18
CA GLU A 98 5.99 10.05 24.12
C GLU A 98 5.35 11.22 24.87
N GLY A 99 6.15 12.21 25.27
CA GLY A 99 5.66 13.44 25.90
C GLY A 99 4.76 14.27 24.98
N GLU A 100 5.15 14.46 23.71
CA GLU A 100 4.34 15.18 22.73
C GLU A 100 3.04 14.42 22.37
N LEU A 101 3.10 13.10 22.27
CA LEU A 101 1.91 12.26 22.08
C LEU A 101 0.92 12.42 23.25
N ALA A 102 1.41 12.40 24.49
CA ALA A 102 0.56 12.60 25.66
C ALA A 102 -0.08 13.99 25.72
N LYS A 103 0.61 15.04 25.24
CA LYS A 103 0.03 16.38 25.10
C LYS A 103 -1.05 16.43 24.02
N ALA A 104 -0.77 15.84 22.85
CA ALA A 104 -1.72 15.77 21.75
C ALA A 104 -2.98 14.98 22.15
N GLU A 105 -2.83 13.88 22.88
CA GLU A 105 -3.96 13.10 23.39
C GLU A 105 -4.83 13.92 24.35
N LYS A 106 -4.21 14.68 25.28
CA LYS A 106 -4.96 15.59 26.16
C LYS A 106 -5.71 16.68 25.39
N SER A 107 -5.08 17.28 24.37
CA SER A 107 -5.72 18.28 23.52
C SER A 107 -6.93 17.69 22.80
N TYR A 108 -6.78 16.50 22.23
CA TYR A 108 -7.86 15.77 21.56
C TYR A 108 -9.02 15.45 22.51
N GLN A 109 -8.73 15.07 23.76
CA GLN A 109 -9.78 14.81 24.76
C GLN A 109 -10.58 16.07 25.08
N VAL A 110 -9.94 17.23 25.20
CA VAL A 110 -10.61 18.51 25.44
C VAL A 110 -11.49 18.88 24.25
N GLU A 111 -10.96 18.79 23.03
CA GLU A 111 -11.74 19.04 21.81
C GLU A 111 -12.92 18.08 21.70
N ARG A 112 -12.73 16.80 22.00
CA ARG A 112 -13.79 15.80 21.96
C ARG A 112 -14.94 16.11 22.92
N ILE A 113 -14.63 16.56 24.14
CA ILE A 113 -15.65 16.99 25.12
C ILE A 113 -16.37 18.22 24.60
N PHE A 114 -15.63 19.22 24.10
CA PHE A 114 -16.21 20.43 23.53
C PHE A 114 -17.19 20.13 22.38
N TRP A 115 -16.81 19.26 21.44
CA TRP A 115 -17.69 18.86 20.34
C TRP A 115 -18.91 18.05 20.79
N ALA A 116 -18.78 17.26 21.86
CA ALA A 116 -19.92 16.54 22.44
C ALA A 116 -20.95 17.51 23.06
N ASP A 117 -20.47 18.52 23.80
CA ASP A 117 -21.32 19.56 24.39
C ASP A 117 -22.00 20.40 23.28
N PHE A 118 -21.23 20.79 22.26
CA PHE A 118 -21.76 21.53 21.11
C PHE A 118 -22.85 20.74 20.36
N ALA A 119 -22.65 19.44 20.16
CA ALA A 119 -23.66 18.58 19.54
C ALA A 119 -24.93 18.46 20.39
N GLN A 120 -24.83 18.54 21.72
CA GLN A 120 -25.98 18.55 22.61
C GLN A 120 -26.76 19.87 22.51
N VAL A 121 -26.08 21.00 22.42
CA VAL A 121 -26.70 22.32 22.21
C VAL A 121 -27.48 22.34 20.90
N ILE A 122 -26.89 21.87 19.79
CA ILE A 122 -27.57 21.77 18.49
C ILE A 122 -28.84 20.90 18.58
N LYS A 123 -28.76 19.78 19.30
CA LYS A 123 -29.95 18.91 19.48
C LYS A 123 -31.05 19.62 20.26
N GLN A 124 -30.71 20.40 21.27
CA GLN A 124 -31.68 21.18 22.04
C GLN A 124 -32.33 22.26 21.19
N THR A 125 -31.55 23.05 20.45
CA THR A 125 -32.08 24.11 19.58
C THR A 125 -33.02 23.56 18.51
N ASN A 126 -32.66 22.44 17.88
CA ASN A 126 -33.51 21.81 16.87
C ASN A 126 -34.81 21.24 17.47
N SER A 127 -34.78 20.78 18.72
CA SER A 127 -35.97 20.30 19.43
C SER A 127 -36.92 21.45 19.77
N GLU A 128 -36.39 22.56 20.29
CA GLU A 128 -37.17 23.76 20.61
C GLU A 128 -37.79 24.40 19.35
N GLU A 129 -37.05 24.42 18.24
CA GLU A 129 -37.55 24.92 16.96
C GLU A 129 -38.68 24.03 16.43
N LYS A 130 -38.54 22.70 16.52
CA LYS A 130 -39.59 21.75 16.15
C LYS A 130 -40.86 21.92 16.99
N GLU A 131 -40.73 22.06 18.31
CA GLU A 131 -41.87 22.32 19.20
C GLU A 131 -42.55 23.65 18.87
N ARG A 132 -41.78 24.68 18.48
CA ARG A 132 -42.31 25.98 18.06
C ARG A 132 -43.09 25.91 16.75
N GLU A 133 -42.63 25.09 15.79
CA GLU A 133 -43.34 24.84 14.54
C GLU A 133 -44.63 24.04 14.77
N GLU A 134 -44.59 23.00 15.59
CA GLU A 134 -45.77 22.21 15.97
C GLU A 134 -46.80 23.07 16.70
N ALA A 135 -46.38 23.90 17.66
CA ALA A 135 -47.27 24.81 18.37
C ALA A 135 -47.87 25.89 17.44
N LYS A 136 -47.15 26.33 16.40
CA LYS A 136 -47.73 27.22 15.38
C LYS A 136 -48.77 26.52 14.52
N MET A 137 -48.63 25.21 14.29
CA MET A 137 -49.57 24.42 13.50
C MET A 137 -50.85 24.11 14.28
N GLU A 138 -50.78 23.94 15.60
CA GLU A 138 -51.91 23.55 16.46
C GLU A 138 -52.88 24.70 16.80
N VAL A 139 -52.51 25.97 16.54
CA VAL A 139 -53.33 27.16 16.87
C VAL A 139 -54.18 27.67 15.71
N LEU A 140 -54.04 27.11 14.51
CA LEU A 140 -54.90 27.49 13.38
C LEU A 140 -56.31 26.93 13.60
N THR A 141 -57.26 27.83 13.77
CA THR A 141 -58.69 27.49 13.75
C THR A 141 -59.08 27.04 12.34
N ASP A 142 -60.05 26.13 12.22
CA ASP A 142 -60.49 25.59 10.92
C ASP A 142 -60.87 26.71 9.92
N ASP A 143 -61.36 27.85 10.42
CA ASP A 143 -61.68 29.04 9.63
C ASP A 143 -60.43 29.76 9.10
N GLU A 144 -59.37 29.91 9.90
CA GLU A 144 -58.09 30.52 9.46
C GLU A 144 -57.29 29.60 8.52
N TYR A 145 -57.44 28.27 8.66
CA TYR A 145 -56.86 27.30 7.73
C TYR A 145 -57.55 27.36 6.36
N LEU A 146 -58.86 27.55 6.34
CA LEU A 146 -59.65 27.76 5.11
C LEU A 146 -59.33 29.12 4.45
N ASP A 147 -59.19 30.20 5.23
CA ASP A 147 -58.82 31.52 4.68
C ASP A 147 -57.43 31.49 4.03
N ARG A 148 -56.46 30.74 4.58
CA ARG A 148 -55.14 30.53 3.94
C ARG A 148 -55.19 29.74 2.63
N LEU A 149 -56.04 28.71 2.56
CA LEU A 149 -56.25 27.94 1.32
C LEU A 149 -56.94 28.77 0.23
N ILE A 150 -57.76 29.74 0.62
CA ILE A 150 -58.43 30.68 -0.28
C ILE A 150 -57.45 31.75 -0.79
N ASP A 151 -56.60 32.31 0.07
CA ASP A 151 -55.54 33.26 -0.32
C ASP A 151 -54.49 32.63 -1.25
N GLU A 152 -54.10 31.36 -1.03
CA GLU A 152 -53.17 30.64 -1.92
C GLU A 152 -53.74 30.32 -3.32
N THR A 153 -55.05 30.49 -3.54
CA THR A 153 -55.70 30.22 -4.83
C THR A 153 -56.29 31.44 -5.53
N CYS A 154 -56.26 32.64 -4.93
CA CYS A 154 -56.96 33.82 -5.46
C CYS A 154 -56.13 35.04 -5.85
N GLU A 155 -54.81 35.09 -5.65
CA GLU A 155 -54.04 36.28 -6.06
C GLU A 155 -53.38 36.13 -7.44
N GLU A 156 -54.05 36.76 -8.41
CA GLU A 156 -53.44 37.37 -9.59
C GLU A 156 -52.26 38.27 -9.20
N GLU A 157 -51.19 38.18 -9.98
CA GLU A 157 -50.09 39.14 -10.20
C GLU A 157 -50.04 40.39 -9.30
N VAL A 158 -49.37 40.31 -8.14
CA VAL A 158 -48.76 41.51 -7.53
C VAL A 158 -47.33 41.23 -7.09
N ALA A 159 -46.40 41.92 -7.76
CA ALA A 159 -45.00 42.00 -7.38
C ALA A 159 -44.85 42.64 -5.99
N SER A 160 -44.59 41.82 -4.97
CA SER A 160 -44.15 42.28 -3.66
C SER A 160 -43.01 41.41 -3.16
N SER A 161 -41.88 42.07 -2.93
CA SER A 161 -40.63 41.52 -2.45
C SER A 161 -40.76 41.00 -1.01
N MET A 162 -41.12 39.73 -0.86
CA MET A 162 -40.84 38.95 0.34
C MET A 162 -39.58 38.12 0.07
N GLU A 163 -38.51 38.43 0.80
CA GLU A 163 -37.35 37.53 0.91
C GLU A 163 -37.83 36.23 1.55
N GLU A 164 -38.09 35.23 0.71
CA GLU A 164 -38.35 33.87 1.17
C GLU A 164 -37.14 33.37 1.97
N PRO A 165 -37.37 32.74 3.14
CA PRO A 165 -36.28 32.06 3.84
C PRO A 165 -35.73 30.97 2.92
N GLU A 166 -34.46 31.10 2.56
CA GLU A 166 -33.82 30.20 1.61
C GLU A 166 -34.08 28.74 2.01
N PRO A 167 -34.71 27.94 1.13
CA PRO A 167 -34.98 26.55 1.42
C PRO A 167 -33.64 25.87 1.70
N SER A 168 -33.56 25.24 2.88
CA SER A 168 -32.41 24.47 3.34
C SER A 168 -31.88 23.61 2.19
N VAL A 169 -30.67 23.97 1.76
CA VAL A 169 -29.84 23.38 0.70
C VAL A 169 -30.28 21.95 0.34
N PRO A 170 -30.69 21.69 -0.92
CA PRO A 170 -30.99 20.33 -1.36
C PRO A 170 -29.82 19.43 -1.05
N SER A 171 -30.05 18.42 -0.20
CA SER A 171 -29.09 17.36 0.08
C SER A 171 -28.51 16.91 -1.26
N GLN A 172 -27.19 17.07 -1.45
CA GLN A 172 -26.53 16.79 -2.73
C GLN A 172 -27.07 15.49 -3.32
N PRO A 173 -27.35 15.43 -4.64
CA PRO A 173 -27.82 14.23 -5.30
C PRO A 173 -27.03 13.01 -4.80
N TRP A 174 -27.72 11.99 -4.28
CA TRP A 174 -27.11 10.78 -3.73
C TRP A 174 -26.07 10.15 -4.68
N GLU A 175 -26.24 10.38 -5.98
CA GLU A 175 -25.31 10.02 -7.06
C GLU A 175 -23.95 10.72 -6.94
N LEU A 176 -23.93 12.03 -6.69
CA LEU A 176 -22.68 12.77 -6.45
C LEU A 176 -21.96 12.27 -5.21
N GLN A 177 -22.69 11.94 -4.15
CA GLN A 177 -22.10 11.39 -2.93
C GLN A 177 -21.47 10.01 -3.18
N LYS A 178 -22.13 9.17 -3.98
CA LYS A 178 -21.60 7.86 -4.41
C LYS A 178 -20.35 8.00 -5.29
N LEU A 179 -20.35 8.96 -6.21
CA LEU A 179 -19.18 9.25 -7.07
C LEU A 179 -18.00 9.78 -6.25
N LYS A 180 -18.23 10.71 -5.31
CA LYS A 180 -17.21 11.20 -4.38
C LYS A 180 -16.56 10.07 -3.58
N LYS A 181 -17.38 9.18 -3.01
CA LYS A 181 -16.89 7.99 -2.28
C LYS A 181 -16.07 7.06 -3.18
N THR A 182 -16.54 6.85 -4.41
CA THR A 182 -15.83 6.03 -5.40
C THR A 182 -14.48 6.65 -5.75
N LEU A 183 -14.43 7.97 -5.91
CA LEU A 183 -13.21 8.71 -6.17
C LEU A 183 -12.21 8.59 -5.02
N GLU A 184 -12.66 8.81 -3.77
CA GLU A 184 -11.83 8.66 -2.57
C GLU A 184 -11.21 7.26 -2.48
N ASP A 185 -12.02 6.21 -2.70
CA ASP A 185 -11.54 4.84 -2.69
C ASP A 185 -10.49 4.56 -3.78
N LEU A 186 -10.66 5.13 -4.97
CA LEU A 186 -9.73 4.97 -6.09
C LEU A 186 -8.42 5.73 -5.86
N GLU A 187 -8.49 6.98 -5.38
CA GLU A 187 -7.32 7.79 -5.03
C GLU A 187 -6.51 7.12 -3.92
N ASP A 188 -7.21 6.60 -2.91
CA ASP A 188 -6.61 5.77 -1.88
C ASP A 188 -5.88 4.54 -2.47
N ALA A 189 -6.60 3.77 -3.30
CA ALA A 189 -6.05 2.56 -3.91
C ALA A 189 -4.84 2.85 -4.80
N ALA A 190 -4.79 3.99 -5.47
CA ALA A 190 -3.65 4.39 -6.31
C ALA A 190 -2.36 4.59 -5.51
N VAL A 191 -2.47 4.99 -4.23
CA VAL A 191 -1.35 5.19 -3.30
C VAL A 191 -1.00 3.89 -2.59
N ARG A 192 -2.00 3.16 -2.08
CA ARG A 192 -1.82 1.99 -1.22
C ARG A 192 -1.91 0.65 -1.94
N LEU A 193 -1.87 0.64 -3.27
CA LEU A 193 -1.92 -0.56 -4.08
C LEU A 193 -0.85 -1.57 -3.61
N PRO A 194 -1.21 -2.83 -3.33
CA PRO A 194 -0.22 -3.82 -2.93
C PRO A 194 0.77 -4.05 -4.07
N GLN A 195 2.04 -3.75 -3.79
CA GLN A 195 3.11 -3.95 -4.74
C GLN A 195 3.72 -5.35 -4.62
N ARG A 196 4.01 -5.93 -5.77
CA ARG A 196 4.77 -7.17 -5.86
C ARG A 196 6.23 -6.90 -5.53
N ARG A 197 6.76 -7.58 -4.52
CA ARG A 197 8.19 -7.47 -4.15
C ARG A 197 9.04 -8.22 -5.17
N ILE A 198 9.61 -7.50 -6.13
CA ILE A 198 10.57 -8.05 -7.10
C ILE A 198 11.95 -8.11 -6.44
N ALA A 199 12.53 -9.30 -6.35
CA ALA A 199 13.84 -9.50 -5.73
C ALA A 199 14.64 -10.57 -6.48
N TYR A 200 15.93 -10.33 -6.68
CA TYR A 200 16.85 -11.31 -7.27
C TYR A 200 17.30 -12.36 -6.26
N VAL A 201 17.34 -11.99 -4.98
CA VAL A 201 17.72 -12.85 -3.85
C VAL A 201 16.77 -12.55 -2.70
N SER A 202 16.11 -13.59 -2.19
CA SER A 202 15.34 -13.50 -0.96
C SER A 202 16.30 -13.47 0.22
N PRO A 203 16.14 -12.55 1.19
CA PRO A 203 16.94 -12.56 2.42
C PRO A 203 16.72 -13.82 3.27
N SER A 204 15.63 -14.54 3.03
CA SER A 204 15.23 -15.73 3.78
C SER A 204 16.05 -16.95 3.33
N LYS A 205 16.65 -17.62 4.31
CA LYS A 205 17.76 -18.57 4.14
C LYS A 205 17.43 -19.89 3.44
N ASP A 206 16.17 -20.24 3.19
CA ASP A 206 15.80 -21.55 2.65
C ASP A 206 14.66 -21.42 1.61
N CYS A 207 15.01 -21.08 0.36
CA CYS A 207 14.06 -21.19 -0.75
C CYS A 207 14.36 -22.49 -1.52
N ASP A 208 13.99 -23.65 -0.98
CA ASP A 208 14.11 -24.93 -1.69
C ASP A 208 13.14 -25.06 -2.89
N VAL A 209 12.33 -24.03 -3.14
CA VAL A 209 11.34 -23.99 -4.20
C VAL A 209 11.90 -23.26 -5.41
N GLU A 210 11.99 -23.97 -6.53
CA GLU A 210 12.35 -23.37 -7.82
C GLU A 210 11.27 -22.42 -8.34
N CYS A 211 11.69 -21.24 -8.79
CA CYS A 211 10.81 -20.28 -9.43
C CYS A 211 10.29 -20.82 -10.76
N THR A 212 8.97 -20.97 -10.89
CA THR A 212 8.30 -21.52 -12.09
C THR A 212 8.61 -20.76 -13.39
N PHE A 213 8.96 -19.48 -13.28
CA PHE A 213 9.16 -18.59 -14.44
C PHE A 213 10.61 -18.59 -14.96
N CYS A 214 11.59 -18.71 -14.05
CA CYS A 214 13.01 -18.58 -14.40
C CYS A 214 13.90 -19.73 -13.92
N ASN A 215 13.33 -20.68 -13.19
CA ASN A 215 13.98 -21.86 -12.61
C ASN A 215 15.12 -21.53 -11.61
N SER A 216 15.15 -20.32 -11.06
CA SER A 216 16.09 -19.99 -9.98
C SER A 216 15.52 -20.40 -8.62
N ILE A 217 16.38 -20.92 -7.75
CA ILE A 217 16.09 -21.20 -6.32
C ILE A 217 16.31 -19.97 -5.42
N SER A 218 16.66 -18.81 -5.97
CA SER A 218 16.98 -17.63 -5.16
C SER A 218 15.75 -16.85 -4.67
N HIS A 219 14.57 -17.12 -5.25
CA HIS A 219 13.35 -16.36 -4.97
C HIS A 219 12.06 -17.13 -5.27
N TYR A 220 10.99 -16.75 -4.58
CA TYR A 220 9.65 -17.26 -4.85
C TYR A 220 9.14 -16.86 -6.24
N SER A 221 8.32 -17.70 -6.88
CA SER A 221 7.72 -17.39 -8.20
C SER A 221 7.04 -16.01 -8.24
N ASP A 222 6.38 -15.58 -7.15
CA ASP A 222 5.76 -14.25 -7.08
C ASP A 222 6.77 -13.09 -7.23
N SER A 223 8.00 -13.26 -6.76
CA SER A 223 9.06 -12.24 -6.76
C SER A 223 9.95 -12.24 -8.01
N CYS A 224 9.58 -13.00 -9.06
CA CYS A 224 10.44 -13.18 -10.23
C CYS A 224 10.83 -11.88 -10.94
N PRO A 225 12.13 -11.61 -11.14
CA PRO A 225 12.60 -10.41 -11.82
C PRO A 225 12.59 -10.53 -13.35
N ARG A 226 12.54 -11.75 -13.92
CA ARG A 226 12.55 -11.96 -15.38
C ARG A 226 11.19 -11.71 -16.03
N ILE A 227 10.12 -12.23 -15.42
CA ILE A 227 8.75 -12.04 -15.90
C ILE A 227 8.04 -11.24 -14.82
N LYS A 228 7.80 -9.95 -15.04
CA LYS A 228 7.29 -9.04 -14.00
C LYS A 228 5.78 -8.83 -14.09
N ASP A 229 5.26 -8.79 -15.31
CA ASP A 229 3.87 -8.47 -15.61
C ASP A 229 2.93 -9.65 -15.31
N GLY A 230 1.75 -9.36 -14.74
CA GLY A 230 0.78 -10.39 -14.35
C GLY A 230 0.22 -11.14 -15.56
N ASP A 231 -0.16 -10.42 -16.61
CA ASP A 231 -0.74 -11.02 -17.82
C ASP A 231 0.29 -11.85 -18.58
N GLU A 232 1.55 -11.40 -18.63
CA GLU A 232 2.65 -12.18 -19.19
C GLU A 232 2.86 -13.50 -18.44
N ARG A 233 2.84 -13.47 -17.10
CA ARG A 233 2.94 -14.67 -16.26
C ARG A 233 1.78 -15.62 -16.49
N TYR A 234 0.56 -15.09 -16.62
CA TYR A 234 -0.62 -15.91 -16.91
C TYR A 234 -0.52 -16.59 -18.27
N ARG A 235 -0.13 -15.84 -19.32
CA ARG A 235 0.12 -16.38 -20.67
C ARG A 235 1.20 -17.46 -20.66
N PHE A 236 2.28 -17.26 -19.90
CA PHE A 236 3.35 -18.23 -19.75
C PHE A 236 2.85 -19.55 -19.13
N VAL A 237 2.08 -19.48 -18.05
CA VAL A 237 1.49 -20.66 -17.37
C VAL A 237 0.56 -21.41 -18.30
N LYS A 238 -0.34 -20.71 -19.01
CA LYS A 238 -1.24 -21.34 -20.00
C LYS A 238 -0.46 -22.01 -21.13
N LYS A 239 0.55 -21.34 -21.69
CA LYS A 239 1.37 -21.90 -22.78
C LYS A 239 2.12 -23.17 -22.37
N ARG A 240 2.53 -23.28 -21.10
CA ARG A 240 3.20 -24.47 -20.57
C ARG A 240 2.25 -25.55 -20.05
N GLY A 241 0.94 -25.34 -20.12
CA GLY A 241 -0.04 -26.29 -19.60
C GLY A 241 0.05 -26.47 -18.07
N LEU A 242 0.54 -25.45 -17.36
CA LEU A 242 0.63 -25.47 -15.90
C LEU A 242 -0.72 -25.04 -15.29
N CYS A 243 -1.04 -25.58 -14.13
CA CYS A 243 -2.29 -25.23 -13.45
C CYS A 243 -2.22 -23.83 -12.85
N GLN A 244 -3.24 -23.01 -13.13
CA GLN A 244 -3.30 -21.61 -12.69
C GLN A 244 -3.37 -21.44 -11.17
N TYR A 245 -3.79 -22.47 -10.42
CA TYR A 245 -3.92 -22.44 -8.95
C TYR A 245 -2.67 -22.94 -8.22
N CYS A 246 -2.00 -23.96 -8.75
CA CYS A 246 -0.86 -24.63 -8.12
C CYS A 246 0.51 -24.27 -8.72
N LEU A 247 0.54 -23.69 -9.93
CA LEU A 247 1.72 -23.50 -10.80
C LEU A 247 2.47 -24.79 -11.19
N GLY A 248 1.96 -25.96 -10.78
CA GLY A 248 2.51 -27.26 -11.12
C GLY A 248 1.67 -28.02 -12.14
N SER A 249 2.09 -29.25 -12.43
CA SER A 249 1.36 -30.23 -13.24
C SER A 249 0.27 -30.89 -12.39
N CYS A 250 -0.88 -30.25 -12.28
CA CYS A 250 -2.06 -30.81 -11.63
C CYS A 250 -2.83 -31.70 -12.66
N ASN A 251 -3.45 -32.80 -12.23
CA ASN A 251 -4.20 -33.70 -13.12
C ASN A 251 -5.47 -32.97 -13.64
N PRO A 252 -5.69 -32.87 -14.97
CA PRO A 252 -6.82 -32.13 -15.53
C PRO A 252 -8.20 -32.74 -15.21
N TYR A 253 -8.25 -34.03 -14.84
CA TYR A 253 -9.50 -34.71 -14.50
C TYR A 253 -9.99 -34.42 -13.08
N PHE A 254 -9.15 -33.82 -12.22
CA PHE A 254 -9.51 -33.52 -10.84
C PHE A 254 -9.37 -32.03 -10.55
N ALA A 255 -10.32 -31.49 -9.78
CA ALA A 255 -10.23 -30.13 -9.23
C ALA A 255 -8.93 -29.98 -8.41
N CYS A 256 -8.24 -28.86 -8.61
CA CYS A 256 -6.98 -28.63 -7.90
C CYS A 256 -7.27 -28.38 -6.41
N SER A 257 -6.53 -29.02 -5.50
CA SER A 257 -6.71 -28.78 -4.06
C SER A 257 -6.52 -27.31 -3.64
N ARG A 258 -5.81 -26.52 -4.46
CA ARG A 258 -5.58 -25.08 -4.25
C ARG A 258 -6.62 -24.17 -4.92
N GLU A 259 -7.60 -24.72 -5.61
CA GLU A 259 -8.67 -23.94 -6.26
C GLU A 259 -9.47 -23.09 -5.26
N LYS A 260 -9.67 -23.61 -4.05
CA LYS A 260 -10.38 -22.90 -2.96
C LYS A 260 -9.55 -21.80 -2.30
N ASN A 261 -8.26 -21.70 -2.62
CA ASN A 261 -7.40 -20.69 -2.00
C ASN A 261 -7.55 -19.37 -2.73
N ASP A 262 -8.01 -18.36 -1.99
CA ASP A 262 -8.12 -17.01 -2.52
C ASP A 262 -6.75 -16.39 -2.82
N CYS A 263 -6.67 -15.69 -3.95
CA CYS A 263 -5.51 -14.87 -4.24
C CYS A 263 -5.39 -13.73 -3.22
N PHE A 264 -4.24 -13.62 -2.56
CA PHE A 264 -3.93 -12.56 -1.60
C PHE A 264 -4.28 -11.15 -2.12
N TYR A 265 -3.83 -10.80 -3.33
CA TYR A 265 -4.09 -9.48 -3.93
C TYR A 265 -5.58 -9.23 -4.19
N CYS A 266 -6.30 -10.22 -4.75
CA CYS A 266 -7.74 -10.13 -4.97
C CYS A 266 -8.53 -10.01 -3.66
N GLY A 267 -8.12 -10.74 -2.61
CA GLY A 267 -8.75 -10.69 -1.29
C GLY A 267 -8.70 -9.29 -0.66
N ILE A 268 -7.62 -8.53 -0.90
CA ILE A 268 -7.54 -7.12 -0.48
C ILE A 268 -8.57 -6.27 -1.24
N MET A 269 -8.66 -6.44 -2.56
CA MET A 269 -9.54 -5.62 -3.40
C MET A 269 -11.02 -5.89 -3.18
N ARG A 270 -11.43 -7.13 -2.86
CA ARG A 270 -12.85 -7.48 -2.62
C ARG A 270 -13.50 -6.72 -1.47
N LYS A 271 -12.73 -6.12 -0.58
CA LYS A 271 -13.26 -5.33 0.55
C LYS A 271 -13.87 -3.99 0.10
N LYS A 272 -13.54 -3.51 -1.11
CA LYS A 272 -14.01 -2.24 -1.65
C LYS A 272 -14.76 -2.46 -2.96
N GLU A 273 -16.03 -2.07 -3.00
CA GLU A 273 -16.89 -2.25 -4.19
C GLU A 273 -16.35 -1.52 -5.41
N SER A 274 -15.84 -0.30 -5.20
CA SER A 274 -15.21 0.58 -6.19
C SER A 274 -14.00 -0.04 -6.90
N LEU A 275 -13.36 -1.07 -6.33
CA LEU A 275 -12.16 -1.72 -6.88
C LEU A 275 -12.43 -3.09 -7.52
N ARG A 276 -13.69 -3.56 -7.54
CA ARG A 276 -14.02 -4.90 -8.06
C ARG A 276 -13.71 -5.07 -9.54
N PHE A 277 -13.68 -3.98 -10.31
CA PHE A 277 -13.31 -4.00 -11.72
C PHE A 277 -11.86 -4.45 -11.97
N LEU A 278 -10.98 -4.37 -10.96
CA LEU A 278 -9.59 -4.83 -11.03
C LEU A 278 -9.43 -6.34 -10.87
N ILE A 279 -10.46 -7.04 -10.40
CA ILE A 279 -10.39 -8.47 -10.11
C ILE A 279 -10.61 -9.25 -11.41
N PRO A 280 -9.66 -10.09 -11.85
CA PRO A 280 -9.84 -10.93 -13.02
C PRO A 280 -11.04 -11.87 -12.88
N LYS A 281 -11.80 -12.04 -13.96
CA LYS A 281 -12.93 -12.99 -14.04
C LYS A 281 -12.48 -14.38 -14.48
N ASP A 282 -11.41 -14.89 -13.89
CA ASP A 282 -10.75 -16.14 -14.29
C ASP A 282 -11.10 -17.36 -13.42
N GLY A 283 -12.06 -17.21 -12.51
CA GLY A 283 -12.45 -18.26 -11.56
C GLY A 283 -11.39 -18.52 -10.48
N GLY A 284 -10.45 -17.60 -10.29
CA GLY A 284 -9.38 -17.69 -9.30
C GLY A 284 -8.03 -18.09 -9.92
N HIS A 285 -6.96 -17.67 -9.26
CA HIS A 285 -5.59 -17.88 -9.71
C HIS A 285 -4.62 -17.86 -8.55
N HIS A 286 -3.44 -18.44 -8.77
CA HIS A 286 -2.31 -18.32 -7.86
C HIS A 286 -1.84 -16.86 -7.80
N ARG A 287 -1.49 -16.36 -6.60
CA ARG A 287 -1.09 -14.95 -6.39
C ARG A 287 -0.02 -14.45 -7.35
N ALA A 288 0.89 -15.33 -7.76
CA ALA A 288 1.96 -15.01 -8.70
C ALA A 288 1.44 -14.58 -10.09
N LEU A 289 0.22 -14.94 -10.47
CA LEU A 289 -0.40 -14.59 -11.76
C LEU A 289 -1.27 -13.33 -11.67
N CYS A 290 -1.46 -12.76 -10.48
CA CYS A 290 -2.37 -11.65 -10.31
C CYS A 290 -1.85 -10.37 -10.99
N ASN A 291 -2.72 -9.69 -11.75
CA ASN A 291 -2.38 -8.45 -12.43
C ASN A 291 -2.63 -7.18 -11.58
N ILE A 292 -3.27 -7.33 -10.41
CA ILE A 292 -3.57 -6.19 -9.52
C ILE A 292 -2.32 -5.35 -9.19
N PRO A 293 -1.14 -5.92 -8.87
CA PRO A 293 0.05 -5.11 -8.63
C PRO A 293 0.51 -4.26 -9.82
N ASN A 294 0.07 -4.59 -11.04
CA ASN A 294 0.40 -3.88 -12.29
C ASN A 294 -0.73 -2.91 -12.72
N ALA A 295 -1.86 -2.89 -12.01
CA ALA A 295 -3.08 -2.20 -12.45
C ALA A 295 -3.15 -0.70 -12.09
N LYS A 296 -2.04 -0.08 -11.68
CA LYS A 296 -2.03 1.34 -11.26
C LYS A 296 -2.57 2.27 -12.36
N ASN A 297 -2.23 2.02 -13.62
CA ASN A 297 -2.69 2.85 -14.73
C ASN A 297 -4.20 2.73 -14.96
N LEU A 298 -4.78 1.54 -14.76
CA LEU A 298 -6.23 1.32 -14.85
C LEU A 298 -6.99 2.09 -13.77
N ILE A 299 -6.42 2.19 -12.56
CA ILE A 299 -7.00 3.01 -11.49
C ILE A 299 -6.95 4.49 -11.86
N LEU A 300 -5.83 4.98 -12.37
CA LEU A 300 -5.70 6.38 -12.80
C LEU A 300 -6.63 6.74 -13.96
N GLU A 301 -6.90 5.79 -14.85
CA GLU A 301 -7.91 5.94 -15.90
C GLU A 301 -9.32 6.00 -15.33
N ARG A 302 -9.67 5.09 -14.41
CA ARG A 302 -10.98 5.12 -13.76
C ARG A 302 -11.19 6.38 -12.92
N ILE A 303 -10.15 6.92 -12.29
CA ILE A 303 -10.20 8.22 -11.59
C ILE A 303 -10.58 9.33 -12.57
N ARG A 304 -9.96 9.38 -13.76
CA ARG A 304 -10.29 10.38 -14.79
C ARG A 304 -11.72 10.26 -15.28
N GLU A 305 -12.23 9.03 -15.44
CA GLU A 305 -13.62 8.78 -15.80
C GLU A 305 -14.58 9.29 -14.72
N VAL A 306 -14.37 8.90 -13.46
CA VAL A 306 -15.23 9.31 -12.33
C VAL A 306 -15.22 10.83 -12.15
N LYS A 307 -14.09 11.51 -12.37
CA LYS A 307 -14.04 12.99 -12.33
C LYS A 307 -14.90 13.62 -13.42
N ARG A 308 -14.91 13.08 -14.65
CA ARG A 308 -15.81 13.55 -15.72
C ARG A 308 -17.28 13.28 -15.39
N GLU A 309 -17.60 12.09 -14.89
CA GLU A 309 -18.95 11.73 -14.44
C GLU A 309 -19.45 12.72 -13.36
N MET A 310 -18.57 13.16 -12.45
CA MET A 310 -18.91 14.17 -11.43
C MET A 310 -19.17 15.56 -12.02
N GLU A 311 -18.41 15.98 -13.02
CA GLU A 311 -18.59 17.27 -13.71
C GLU A 311 -19.93 17.30 -14.47
N GLU A 312 -20.29 16.21 -15.15
CA GLU A 312 -21.55 16.07 -15.88
C GLU A 312 -22.76 16.20 -14.93
N VAL A 313 -22.77 15.43 -13.84
CA VAL A 313 -23.87 15.47 -12.85
C VAL A 313 -23.96 16.84 -12.16
N SER A 314 -22.82 17.51 -11.94
CA SER A 314 -22.81 18.86 -11.37
C SER A 314 -23.30 19.92 -12.36
N GLY A 315 -23.01 19.76 -13.65
CA GLY A 315 -23.45 20.66 -14.72
C GLY A 315 -24.95 20.57 -14.99
N GLU A 316 -25.52 19.36 -14.97
CA GLU A 316 -26.98 19.15 -15.11
C GLU A 316 -27.77 19.81 -13.98
N ALA A 317 -27.26 19.74 -12.74
CA ALA A 317 -27.87 20.41 -11.60
C ALA A 317 -27.88 21.95 -11.75
N ALA A 318 -26.89 22.53 -12.44
CA ALA A 318 -26.83 23.96 -12.71
C ALA A 318 -27.71 24.39 -13.92
N GLY A 319 -27.86 23.52 -14.93
CA GLY A 319 -28.61 23.80 -16.16
C GLY A 319 -30.13 23.60 -16.06
N GLY A 320 -30.62 22.79 -15.11
CA GLY A 320 -32.04 22.49 -14.93
C GLY A 320 -32.93 23.65 -14.43
N SER A 321 -32.34 24.78 -14.03
CA SER A 321 -33.10 25.91 -13.43
C SER A 321 -33.54 26.99 -14.43
N VAL A 322 -33.23 26.86 -15.73
CA VAL A 322 -33.44 27.94 -16.72
C VAL A 322 -34.66 27.71 -17.65
N ALA A 323 -35.31 26.54 -17.63
CA ALA A 323 -36.41 26.21 -18.54
C ALA A 323 -37.78 26.10 -17.83
N LYS A 324 -38.29 27.21 -17.31
CA LYS A 324 -39.72 27.39 -16.93
C LYS A 324 -40.09 28.87 -16.97
N ARG A 325 -40.08 29.44 -18.17
CA ARG A 325 -40.84 30.65 -18.53
C ARG A 325 -41.31 30.42 -19.95
N ASP A 326 -42.59 30.05 -20.07
CA ASP A 326 -43.51 30.45 -21.14
C ASP A 326 -44.92 29.95 -20.78
#